data_AF-A0A535G4R8-F1
#
_entry.id   AF-A0A535G4R8-F1
#
_cell.length_a   1.000
_cell.length_b   1.000
_cell.length_c   1.000
_cell.angle_alpha   90.00
_cell.angle_beta   90.00
_cell.angle_gamma   90.00
#
_symmetry.space_group_name_H-M   'P 1'
#
loop_
_entity.id
_entity.type
_entity.pdbx_description
1 polymer ?
#
loop_
_entity_poly.entity_id
_entity_poly.type
_entity_poly.pdbx_seq_one_letter_code
_entity_poly.pdbx_strand_id
1 'polypeptide(L)'
;MINERYREDRERRRLGSLTVYAGPTHSGKTKKLEAEAERAMRQGRRMQRLTAVADANELLNQLDPLTELVTVDDAQHYDDRLLDVLNDLATLHRVDVVAAGWELDYAGRAAGPMPELLCAADFASKLDDGVCAQPGCRNPASRTQRFHAINGTPERFLPVCRRHHTAEARALTFQEIWFDEPSGSLDLISGCMFSGKTQELIRRLDQARYAGSTIQAFKPALDDRYAIEAVASHREIRFPAIAVPDAGALRDQLRDETRVVGIDEAQFFGPDIVSLAEELASRGRHVIIAGLDLDFLARPFGPMPLLAAHADRLTKLQASCQYADCGSRQATRTQRLVDGVPAPVDAPLVVIGGAATYQARCRHHHRIGLAPRSEPEAVTVAEESAEL
;
A
#
# COMPACT_ATOMS: atom_id res chain seq x y z
N MET A 1 28.09 -28.91 -0.69
CA MET A 1 28.32 -28.25 0.63
C MET A 1 27.92 -26.76 0.68
N ILE A 2 28.53 -25.81 -0.04
CA ILE A 2 28.12 -24.37 0.05
C ILE A 2 26.68 -24.16 -0.48
N ASN A 3 26.28 -24.89 -1.52
CA ASN A 3 24.96 -24.76 -2.14
C ASN A 3 23.84 -25.43 -1.32
N GLU A 4 24.16 -26.49 -0.56
CA GLU A 4 23.20 -27.20 0.29
C GLU A 4 22.95 -26.44 1.59
N ARG A 5 24.00 -25.95 2.25
CA ARG A 5 23.86 -25.13 3.45
C ARG A 5 23.16 -23.80 3.14
N TYR A 6 23.42 -23.18 1.99
CA TYR A 6 22.68 -21.99 1.54
C TYR A 6 21.22 -22.29 1.23
N ARG A 7 20.93 -23.46 0.66
CA ARG A 7 19.57 -23.90 0.33
C ARG A 7 18.79 -24.30 1.59
N GLU A 8 19.38 -25.05 2.50
CA GLU A 8 18.85 -25.39 3.82
C GLU A 8 18.67 -24.16 4.71
N ASP A 9 19.61 -23.22 4.70
CA ASP A 9 19.51 -21.97 5.44
C ASP A 9 18.46 -21.04 4.81
N ARG A 10 18.30 -21.03 3.48
CA ARG A 10 17.21 -20.32 2.78
C ARG A 10 15.84 -20.97 2.99
N GLU A 11 15.76 -22.30 3.01
CA GLU A 11 14.54 -23.06 3.29
C GLU A 11 14.14 -22.94 4.77
N ARG A 12 15.09 -22.91 5.71
CA ARG A 12 14.86 -22.61 7.14
C ARG A 12 14.61 -21.12 7.43
N ARG A 13 15.13 -20.20 6.60
CA ARG A 13 14.92 -18.74 6.69
C ARG A 13 13.85 -18.22 5.75
N ARG A 14 13.00 -19.09 5.19
CA ARG A 14 11.93 -18.63 4.33
C ARG A 14 11.08 -17.61 5.09
N LEU A 15 10.96 -16.43 4.51
CA LEU A 15 10.11 -15.36 5.00
C LEU A 15 8.81 -15.47 4.22
N GLY A 16 7.68 -15.48 4.93
CA GLY A 16 6.40 -15.30 4.27
C GLY A 16 6.28 -13.88 3.73
N SER A 17 5.41 -13.72 2.75
CA SER A 17 5.17 -12.45 2.08
C SER A 17 3.68 -12.27 1.84
N LEU A 18 3.22 -11.03 1.82
CA LEU A 18 1.86 -10.69 1.40
C LEU A 18 1.92 -9.88 0.11
N THR A 19 1.35 -10.41 -0.95
CA THR A 19 1.21 -9.74 -2.24
C THR A 19 -0.27 -9.51 -2.55
N VAL A 20 -0.63 -8.30 -2.96
CA VAL A 20 -2.01 -7.93 -3.27
C VAL A 20 -2.12 -7.36 -4.69
N TYR A 21 -3.02 -7.93 -5.47
CA TYR A 21 -3.40 -7.43 -6.80
C TYR A 21 -4.82 -6.87 -6.76
N ALA A 22 -4.96 -5.58 -7.05
CA ALA A 22 -6.26 -4.93 -7.13
C ALA A 22 -6.49 -4.33 -8.51
N GLY A 23 -7.72 -3.93 -8.79
CA GLY A 23 -8.10 -3.22 -10.00
C GLY A 23 -9.55 -3.50 -10.39
N PRO A 24 -10.10 -2.73 -11.34
CA PRO A 24 -11.48 -2.87 -11.78
C PRO A 24 -11.74 -4.23 -12.44
N THR A 25 -12.99 -4.46 -12.82
CA THR A 25 -13.35 -5.62 -13.64
C THR A 25 -12.48 -5.69 -14.91
N HIS A 26 -12.09 -6.91 -15.30
CA HIS A 26 -11.19 -7.22 -16.42
C HIS A 26 -9.72 -6.80 -16.33
N SER A 27 -9.26 -6.09 -15.29
CA SER A 27 -7.86 -5.65 -15.12
C SER A 27 -6.77 -6.73 -15.08
N GLY A 28 -7.13 -8.01 -15.12
CA GLY A 28 -6.18 -9.13 -15.08
C GLY A 28 -5.63 -9.47 -13.68
N LYS A 29 -6.18 -8.90 -12.60
CA LYS A 29 -5.78 -9.21 -11.21
C LYS A 29 -5.83 -10.70 -10.86
N THR A 30 -6.91 -11.39 -11.23
CA THR A 30 -7.04 -12.83 -11.04
C THR A 30 -6.02 -13.60 -11.87
N LYS A 31 -5.74 -13.17 -13.11
CA LYS A 31 -4.68 -13.78 -13.94
C LYS A 31 -3.29 -13.64 -13.33
N LYS A 32 -3.00 -12.52 -12.64
CA LYS A 32 -1.73 -12.35 -11.92
C LYS A 32 -1.64 -13.30 -10.72
N LEU A 33 -2.71 -13.46 -9.97
CA LEU A 33 -2.79 -14.44 -8.88
C LEU A 33 -2.59 -15.87 -9.42
N GLU A 34 -3.26 -16.23 -10.51
CA GLU A 34 -3.12 -17.54 -11.15
C GLU A 34 -1.70 -17.79 -11.65
N ALA A 35 -1.04 -16.78 -12.22
CA ALA A 35 0.35 -16.89 -12.63
C ALA A 35 1.32 -17.15 -11.45
N GLU A 36 1.06 -16.58 -10.27
CA GLU A 36 1.81 -16.89 -9.05
C GLU A 36 1.56 -18.34 -8.59
N ALA A 37 0.30 -18.77 -8.59
CA ALA A 37 -0.08 -20.14 -8.25
C ALA A 37 0.60 -21.16 -9.18
N GLU A 38 0.52 -20.97 -10.50
CA GLU A 38 1.17 -21.82 -11.50
C GLU A 38 2.69 -21.84 -11.35
N ARG A 39 3.31 -20.71 -10.98
CA ARG A 39 4.74 -20.65 -10.70
C ARG A 39 5.10 -21.49 -9.49
N ALA A 40 4.33 -21.41 -8.41
CA ALA A 40 4.55 -22.20 -7.20
C ALA A 40 4.34 -23.70 -7.46
N MET A 41 3.30 -24.08 -8.20
CA MET A 41 3.09 -25.47 -8.62
C MET A 41 4.26 -26.03 -9.43
N ARG A 42 4.81 -25.25 -10.38
CA ARG A 42 6.01 -25.64 -11.14
C ARG A 42 7.26 -25.77 -10.28
N GLN A 43 7.30 -25.12 -9.12
CA GLN A 43 8.36 -25.27 -8.12
C GLN A 43 8.12 -26.45 -7.16
N GLY A 44 7.01 -27.19 -7.31
CA GLY A 44 6.63 -28.29 -6.42
C GLY A 44 6.15 -27.83 -5.05
N ARG A 45 5.82 -26.55 -4.89
CA ARG A 45 5.36 -25.98 -3.62
C ARG A 45 3.94 -26.41 -3.31
N ARG A 46 3.66 -26.71 -2.03
CA ARG A 46 2.30 -27.02 -1.61
C ARG A 46 1.48 -25.73 -1.53
N MET A 47 0.36 -25.68 -2.23
CA MET A 47 -0.50 -24.50 -2.23
C MET A 47 -1.95 -24.84 -1.88
N GLN A 48 -2.63 -23.85 -1.32
CA GLN A 48 -4.06 -23.89 -1.06
C GLN A 48 -4.71 -22.64 -1.67
N ARG A 49 -5.73 -22.85 -2.51
CA ARG A 49 -6.55 -21.77 -3.05
C ARG A 49 -7.79 -21.63 -2.18
N LEU A 50 -8.07 -20.40 -1.78
CA LEU A 50 -9.25 -20.02 -1.04
C LEU A 50 -10.19 -19.32 -2.01
N THR A 51 -11.40 -19.83 -2.10
CA THR A 51 -12.48 -19.27 -2.92
C THR A 51 -13.73 -19.17 -2.06
N ALA A 52 -14.22 -17.94 -1.85
CA ALA A 52 -15.54 -17.65 -1.31
C ALA A 52 -15.89 -18.30 0.05
N VAL A 53 -15.02 -18.18 1.05
CA VAL A 53 -15.43 -18.41 2.45
C VAL A 53 -15.99 -17.10 2.99
N ALA A 54 -17.19 -17.11 3.57
CA ALA A 54 -17.78 -15.92 4.18
C ALA A 54 -17.10 -15.52 5.51
N ASP A 55 -16.44 -16.47 6.17
CA ASP A 55 -15.79 -16.28 7.47
C ASP A 55 -14.26 -16.48 7.36
N ALA A 56 -13.50 -15.40 7.60
CA ALA A 56 -12.05 -15.46 7.63
C ALA A 56 -11.49 -16.31 8.80
N ASN A 57 -12.27 -16.53 9.87
CA ASN A 57 -11.82 -17.25 11.07
C ASN A 57 -11.65 -18.75 10.85
N GLU A 58 -12.38 -19.32 9.90
CA GLU A 58 -12.24 -20.73 9.56
C GLU A 58 -10.99 -20.99 8.71
N LEU A 59 -10.40 -19.95 8.09
CA LEU A 59 -9.28 -20.09 7.18
C LEU A 59 -8.08 -20.76 7.83
N LEU A 60 -7.66 -20.29 9.01
CA LEU A 60 -6.48 -20.86 9.70
C LEU A 60 -6.68 -22.33 10.08
N ASN A 61 -7.91 -22.70 10.46
CA ASN A 61 -8.22 -24.07 10.88
C ASN A 61 -8.26 -25.05 9.69
N GLN A 62 -8.45 -24.55 8.47
CA GLN A 62 -8.55 -25.34 7.25
C GLN A 62 -7.24 -25.42 6.46
N LEU A 63 -6.19 -24.72 6.90
CA LEU A 63 -4.91 -24.72 6.21
C LEU A 63 -4.08 -25.95 6.57
N ASP A 64 -3.60 -26.65 5.53
CA ASP A 64 -2.66 -27.73 5.73
C ASP A 64 -1.34 -27.18 6.32
N PRO A 65 -0.76 -27.78 7.39
CA PRO A 65 0.48 -27.31 8.01
C PRO A 65 1.70 -27.24 7.07
N LEU A 66 1.68 -27.99 5.96
CA LEU A 66 2.73 -27.98 4.95
C LEU A 66 2.45 -26.94 3.85
N THR A 67 1.40 -26.13 3.96
CA THR A 67 1.07 -25.10 2.96
C THR A 67 2.15 -24.04 2.90
N GLU A 68 2.64 -23.79 1.70
CA GLU A 68 3.71 -22.85 1.40
C GLU A 68 3.25 -21.62 0.62
N LEU A 69 2.06 -21.69 0.01
CA LEU A 69 1.40 -20.59 -0.69
C LEU A 69 -0.10 -20.65 -0.43
N VAL A 70 -0.66 -19.53 -0.01
CA VAL A 70 -2.10 -19.32 0.04
C VAL A 70 -2.48 -18.30 -1.01
N THR A 71 -3.49 -18.63 -1.82
CA THR A 71 -4.07 -17.69 -2.77
C THR A 71 -5.50 -17.38 -2.39
N VAL A 72 -5.87 -16.09 -2.38
CA VAL A 72 -7.22 -15.61 -2.05
C VAL A 72 -7.73 -14.81 -3.23
N ASP A 73 -8.71 -15.35 -3.93
CA ASP A 73 -9.41 -14.62 -4.99
C ASP A 73 -10.69 -13.99 -4.41
N ASP A 74 -11.17 -12.93 -5.06
CA ASP A 74 -12.32 -12.16 -4.58
C ASP A 74 -12.24 -11.73 -3.12
N ALA A 75 -11.06 -11.29 -2.69
CA ALA A 75 -10.78 -10.91 -1.31
C ALA A 75 -11.71 -9.80 -0.78
N GLN A 76 -12.35 -9.01 -1.66
CA GLN A 76 -13.37 -8.02 -1.28
C GLN A 76 -14.64 -8.60 -0.65
N HIS A 77 -14.88 -9.91 -0.75
CA HIS A 77 -16.06 -10.56 -0.18
C HIS A 77 -15.85 -11.09 1.23
N TYR A 78 -14.65 -10.97 1.77
CA TYR A 78 -14.33 -11.31 3.15
C TYR A 78 -14.59 -10.13 4.09
N ASP A 79 -14.63 -10.41 5.39
CA ASP A 79 -14.64 -9.38 6.42
C ASP A 79 -13.24 -8.81 6.70
N ASP A 80 -13.19 -7.80 7.57
CA ASP A 80 -11.96 -7.10 7.93
C ASP A 80 -10.91 -7.99 8.63
N ARG A 81 -11.33 -9.14 9.20
CA ARG A 81 -10.40 -10.07 9.88
C ARG A 81 -9.50 -10.80 8.90
N LEU A 82 -9.83 -10.80 7.61
CA LEU A 82 -8.95 -11.35 6.57
C LEU A 82 -7.55 -10.73 6.67
N LEU A 83 -7.45 -9.42 6.92
CA LEU A 83 -6.16 -8.74 7.06
C LEU A 83 -5.27 -9.37 8.12
N ASP A 84 -5.83 -9.60 9.32
CA ASP A 84 -5.09 -10.17 10.44
C ASP A 84 -4.64 -11.59 10.13
N VAL A 85 -5.55 -12.42 9.57
CA VAL A 85 -5.25 -13.79 9.16
C VAL A 85 -4.12 -13.84 8.14
N LEU A 86 -4.17 -13.01 7.09
CA LEU A 86 -3.14 -12.99 6.05
C LEU A 86 -1.80 -12.46 6.60
N ASN A 87 -1.85 -11.52 7.54
CA ASN A 87 -0.65 -11.04 8.22
C ASN A 87 -0.01 -12.12 9.10
N ASP A 88 -0.79 -12.87 9.85
CA ASP A 88 -0.30 -13.97 10.69
C ASP A 88 0.30 -15.08 9.83
N LEU A 89 -0.35 -15.44 8.72
CA LEU A 89 0.18 -16.40 7.76
C LEU A 89 1.54 -15.99 7.24
N ALA A 90 1.68 -14.74 6.77
CA ALA A 90 2.94 -14.24 6.24
C ALA A 90 4.02 -14.06 7.33
N THR A 91 3.64 -13.67 8.55
CA THR A 91 4.60 -13.26 9.59
C THR A 91 4.97 -14.40 10.53
N LEU A 92 3.97 -15.09 11.07
CA LEU A 92 4.14 -16.14 12.09
C LEU A 92 4.35 -17.50 11.44
N HIS A 93 3.53 -17.82 10.43
CA HIS A 93 3.58 -19.12 9.75
C HIS A 93 4.52 -19.14 8.52
N ARG A 94 5.07 -17.98 8.14
CA ARG A 94 6.04 -17.82 7.03
C ARG A 94 5.52 -18.36 5.70
N VAL A 95 4.21 -18.23 5.48
CA VAL A 95 3.51 -18.63 4.26
C VAL A 95 3.52 -17.46 3.27
N ASP A 96 3.75 -17.73 1.99
CA ASP A 96 3.50 -16.71 0.97
C ASP A 96 2.00 -16.59 0.75
N VAL A 97 1.50 -15.37 0.70
CA VAL A 97 0.09 -15.06 0.52
C VAL A 97 -0.06 -14.16 -0.70
N VAL A 98 -0.95 -14.54 -1.61
CA VAL A 98 -1.31 -13.73 -2.78
C VAL A 98 -2.82 -13.52 -2.77
N ALA A 99 -3.26 -12.28 -2.57
CA ALA A 99 -4.67 -11.92 -2.62
C ALA A 99 -4.97 -11.10 -3.89
N ALA A 100 -6.15 -11.33 -4.47
CA ALA A 100 -6.68 -10.52 -5.55
C ALA A 100 -8.12 -10.11 -5.24
N GLY A 101 -8.50 -8.89 -5.63
CA GLY A 101 -9.86 -8.42 -5.41
C GLY A 101 -10.13 -7.02 -5.97
N TRP A 102 -11.38 -6.59 -5.86
CA TRP A 102 -11.79 -5.22 -6.19
C TRP A 102 -11.54 -4.30 -4.99
N GLU A 103 -10.75 -3.25 -5.18
CA GLU A 103 -10.55 -2.22 -4.16
C GLU A 103 -11.73 -1.25 -4.03
N LEU A 104 -12.52 -1.12 -5.11
CA LEU A 104 -13.77 -0.37 -5.12
C LEU A 104 -14.90 -1.24 -5.67
N ASP A 105 -16.08 -1.13 -5.08
CA ASP A 105 -17.31 -1.69 -5.62
C ASP A 105 -17.76 -0.92 -6.87
N TYR A 106 -18.81 -1.40 -7.53
CA TYR A 106 -19.34 -0.73 -8.72
C TYR A 106 -19.93 0.66 -8.42
N ALA A 107 -20.25 0.96 -7.16
CA ALA A 107 -20.72 2.27 -6.73
C ALA A 107 -19.55 3.23 -6.44
N GLY A 108 -18.30 2.78 -6.57
CA GLY A 108 -17.11 3.57 -6.31
C GLY A 108 -16.75 3.67 -4.82
N ARG A 109 -17.29 2.80 -3.97
CA ARG A 109 -16.98 2.74 -2.54
C ARG A 109 -15.92 1.68 -2.27
N ALA A 110 -15.09 1.87 -1.25
CA ALA A 110 -14.18 0.85 -0.76
C ALA A 110 -14.88 -0.51 -0.58
N ALA A 111 -14.27 -1.59 -1.06
CA ALA A 111 -14.88 -2.91 -1.07
C ALA A 111 -14.12 -3.90 -0.16
N GLY A 112 -14.80 -4.33 0.91
CA GLY A 112 -14.26 -5.26 1.91
C GLY A 112 -12.90 -4.80 2.46
N PRO A 113 -11.98 -5.73 2.79
CA PRO A 113 -10.68 -5.43 3.39
C PRO A 113 -9.62 -4.96 2.38
N MET A 114 -9.99 -4.75 1.11
CA MET A 114 -9.03 -4.47 0.04
C MET A 114 -8.22 -3.19 0.23
N PRO A 115 -8.80 -2.04 0.65
CA PRO A 115 -8.04 -0.81 0.93
C PRO A 115 -6.94 -1.02 1.97
N GLU A 116 -7.24 -1.73 3.05
CA GLU A 116 -6.34 -2.03 4.15
C GLU A 116 -5.26 -3.04 3.71
N LEU A 117 -5.65 -4.06 2.94
CA LEU A 117 -4.72 -5.03 2.34
C LEU A 117 -3.70 -4.36 1.42
N LEU A 118 -4.11 -3.37 0.60
CA LEU A 118 -3.18 -2.60 -0.23
C LEU A 118 -2.11 -1.88 0.61
N CYS A 119 -2.47 -1.41 1.80
CA CYS A 119 -1.54 -0.78 2.75
C CYS A 119 -0.68 -1.79 3.51
N ALA A 120 -1.22 -2.94 3.88
CA ALA A 120 -0.52 -3.93 4.71
C ALA A 120 0.37 -4.91 3.93
N ALA A 121 0.09 -5.11 2.65
CA ALA A 121 0.87 -6.00 1.80
C ALA A 121 2.33 -5.58 1.72
N ASP A 122 3.24 -6.54 1.55
CA ASP A 122 4.64 -6.23 1.26
C ASP A 122 4.79 -5.70 -0.18
N PHE A 123 3.97 -6.24 -1.08
CA PHE A 123 3.83 -5.81 -2.47
C PHE A 123 2.36 -5.59 -2.79
N ALA A 124 2.03 -4.42 -3.32
CA ALA A 124 0.69 -4.11 -3.79
C ALA A 124 0.77 -3.55 -5.21
N SER A 125 -0.14 -3.97 -6.07
CA SER A 125 -0.22 -3.46 -7.44
C SER A 125 -1.68 -3.25 -7.82
N LYS A 126 -1.99 -2.02 -8.21
CA LYS A 126 -3.22 -1.70 -8.91
C LYS A 126 -3.01 -1.91 -10.39
N LEU A 127 -3.80 -2.82 -10.96
CA LEU A 127 -3.81 -3.12 -12.37
C LEU A 127 -4.95 -2.35 -13.02
N ASP A 128 -4.68 -1.72 -14.15
CA ASP A 128 -5.70 -1.17 -15.03
C ASP A 128 -6.08 -2.18 -16.11
N ASP A 129 -7.23 -1.99 -16.77
CA ASP A 129 -7.61 -2.76 -17.97
C ASP A 129 -7.13 -2.07 -19.26
N GLY A 130 -6.06 -1.27 -19.16
CA GLY A 130 -5.59 -0.41 -20.24
C GLY A 130 -6.42 0.86 -20.38
N VAL A 131 -7.57 0.80 -21.07
CA VAL A 131 -8.36 1.99 -21.44
C VAL A 131 -9.84 1.85 -21.11
N CYS A 132 -10.49 2.99 -20.87
CA CYS A 132 -11.91 3.09 -20.59
C CYS A 132 -12.76 2.42 -21.67
N ALA A 133 -13.74 1.60 -21.26
CA ALA A 133 -14.68 0.94 -22.18
C ALA A 133 -15.69 1.90 -22.84
N GLN A 134 -15.78 3.16 -22.41
CA GLN A 134 -16.59 4.18 -23.08
C GLN A 134 -15.99 4.45 -24.46
N PRO A 135 -16.74 4.25 -25.56
CA PRO A 135 -16.20 4.47 -26.90
C PRO A 135 -15.60 5.87 -27.04
N GLY A 136 -14.49 5.98 -27.77
CA GLY A 136 -13.79 7.26 -27.97
C GLY A 136 -12.99 7.78 -26.76
N CYS A 137 -13.20 7.25 -25.56
CA CYS A 137 -12.36 7.59 -24.41
C CYS A 137 -11.02 6.83 -24.47
N ARG A 138 -9.93 7.53 -24.17
CA ARG A 138 -8.58 6.94 -24.07
C ARG A 138 -7.97 7.03 -22.67
N ASN A 139 -8.76 7.43 -21.69
CA ASN A 139 -8.30 7.51 -20.30
C ASN A 139 -8.11 6.10 -19.73
N PRO A 140 -7.15 5.91 -18.82
CA PRO A 140 -6.99 4.64 -18.12
C PRO A 140 -8.28 4.22 -17.41
N ALA A 141 -8.60 2.93 -17.48
CA ALA A 141 -9.72 2.41 -16.73
C ALA A 141 -9.33 2.14 -15.27
N SER A 142 -10.03 2.78 -14.35
CA SER A 142 -9.75 2.70 -12.90
C SER A 142 -10.99 2.45 -12.05
N ARG A 143 -12.15 2.25 -12.68
CA ARG A 143 -13.45 2.00 -12.00
C ARG A 143 -14.23 0.90 -12.70
N THR A 144 -15.08 0.21 -11.95
CA THR A 144 -16.04 -0.74 -12.49
C THR A 144 -17.41 -0.05 -12.61
N GLN A 145 -17.95 0.06 -13.82
CA GLN A 145 -19.31 0.55 -14.04
C GLN A 145 -20.28 -0.63 -14.13
N ARG A 146 -21.37 -0.57 -13.37
CA ARG A 146 -22.52 -1.48 -13.52
C ARG A 146 -23.48 -0.96 -14.57
N PHE A 147 -23.94 -1.84 -15.46
CA PHE A 147 -24.94 -1.53 -16.48
C PHE A 147 -26.17 -2.42 -16.29
N HIS A 148 -27.36 -1.81 -16.34
CA HIS A 148 -28.62 -2.54 -16.21
C HIS A 148 -28.92 -3.40 -17.44
N ALA A 149 -29.63 -4.50 -17.20
CA ALA A 149 -30.23 -5.34 -18.22
C ALA A 149 -31.23 -4.56 -19.07
N ILE A 150 -31.15 -4.69 -20.40
CA ILE A 150 -32.16 -4.16 -21.34
C ILE A 150 -32.61 -5.32 -22.21
N ASN A 151 -33.93 -5.51 -22.36
CA ASN A 151 -34.52 -6.51 -23.28
C ASN A 151 -33.96 -7.94 -23.10
N GLY A 152 -33.82 -8.42 -21.86
CA GLY A 152 -33.39 -9.79 -21.56
C GLY A 152 -31.88 -10.05 -21.63
N THR A 153 -31.04 -9.03 -21.86
CA THR A 153 -29.59 -9.16 -21.71
C THR A 153 -29.20 -9.19 -20.23
N PRO A 154 -28.17 -9.97 -19.82
CA PRO A 154 -27.69 -9.94 -18.44
C PRO A 154 -27.08 -8.57 -18.07
N GLU A 155 -27.03 -8.27 -16.78
CA GLU A 155 -26.25 -7.14 -16.28
C GLU A 155 -24.79 -7.25 -16.72
N ARG A 156 -24.15 -6.11 -16.96
CA ARG A 156 -22.74 -6.07 -17.38
C ARG A 156 -21.95 -5.18 -16.45
N PHE A 157 -20.69 -5.55 -16.24
CA PHE A 157 -19.71 -4.77 -15.51
C PHE A 157 -18.55 -4.49 -16.45
N LEU A 158 -18.30 -3.22 -16.77
CA LEU A 158 -17.20 -2.84 -17.67
C LEU A 158 -16.25 -1.88 -16.96
N PRO A 159 -14.94 -1.96 -17.28
CA PRO A 159 -13.96 -1.03 -16.74
C PRO A 159 -14.08 0.32 -17.45
N VAL A 160 -14.21 1.39 -16.66
CA VAL A 160 -14.30 2.77 -17.15
C VAL A 160 -13.29 3.65 -16.41
N CYS A 161 -12.99 4.83 -16.96
CA CYS A 161 -12.22 5.83 -16.24
C CYS A 161 -13.09 6.52 -15.18
N ARG A 162 -12.45 7.15 -14.21
CA ARG A 162 -13.09 7.95 -13.15
C ARG A 162 -14.19 8.88 -13.66
N ARG A 163 -13.99 9.54 -14.79
CA ARG A 163 -14.94 10.54 -15.32
C ARG A 163 -16.19 9.93 -15.98
N HIS A 164 -16.12 8.69 -16.45
CA HIS A 164 -17.25 7.97 -17.07
C HIS A 164 -17.95 6.99 -16.10
N HIS A 165 -17.46 6.93 -14.86
CA HIS A 165 -18.07 6.17 -13.78
C HIS A 165 -19.23 6.95 -13.15
N THR A 166 -20.28 6.23 -12.82
CA THR A 166 -21.40 6.68 -12.00
C THR A 166 -21.67 5.64 -10.93
N ALA A 167 -22.01 6.09 -9.71
CA ALA A 167 -22.34 5.18 -8.61
C ALA A 167 -23.59 4.34 -8.91
N GLU A 168 -24.54 4.93 -9.62
CA GLU A 168 -25.73 4.24 -10.08
C GLU A 168 -25.45 3.45 -11.36
N ALA A 169 -26.16 2.33 -11.48
CA ALA A 169 -26.14 1.55 -12.70
C ALA A 169 -26.89 2.29 -13.82
N ARG A 170 -26.45 2.11 -15.06
CA ARG A 170 -26.98 2.85 -16.22
C ARG A 170 -27.15 1.97 -17.45
N ALA A 171 -27.87 2.45 -18.45
CA ALA A 171 -27.97 1.76 -19.74
C ALA A 171 -26.60 1.70 -20.43
N LEU A 172 -26.31 0.59 -21.13
CA LEU A 172 -25.11 0.46 -21.97
C LEU A 172 -25.27 1.32 -23.22
N THR A 173 -25.09 2.62 -23.02
CA THR A 173 -25.24 3.66 -24.03
C THR A 173 -23.98 4.50 -24.05
N PHE A 174 -23.68 5.00 -25.24
CA PHE A 174 -22.62 5.98 -25.41
C PHE A 174 -22.99 7.24 -24.62
N GLN A 175 -22.19 7.59 -23.63
CA GLN A 175 -22.23 8.93 -23.03
C GLN A 175 -21.67 9.94 -24.03
N GLU A 176 -22.50 10.90 -24.46
CA GLU A 176 -22.06 12.10 -25.20
C GLU A 176 -21.34 13.12 -24.31
N ILE A 177 -20.78 12.66 -23.18
CA ILE A 177 -20.05 13.50 -22.25
C ILE A 177 -18.61 13.55 -22.75
N TRP A 178 -18.32 14.59 -23.52
CA TRP A 178 -16.96 14.95 -23.85
C TRP A 178 -16.44 15.94 -22.82
N PHE A 179 -15.17 15.82 -22.54
CA PHE A 179 -14.52 16.63 -21.53
C PHE A 179 -13.57 17.60 -22.19
N ASP A 180 -13.77 18.88 -21.92
CA ASP A 180 -12.92 19.95 -22.45
C ASP A 180 -11.56 19.97 -21.73
N GLU A 181 -11.52 19.58 -20.45
CA GLU A 181 -10.26 19.48 -19.71
C GLU A 181 -9.53 18.16 -20.01
N PRO A 182 -8.18 18.18 -20.09
CA PRO A 182 -7.39 16.96 -20.14
C PRO A 182 -7.68 16.07 -18.91
N SER A 183 -7.44 14.77 -19.04
CA SER A 183 -7.66 13.85 -17.91
C SER A 183 -6.63 14.07 -16.79
N GLY A 184 -7.15 14.16 -15.56
CA GLY A 184 -6.35 14.16 -14.36
C GLY A 184 -6.04 12.73 -13.93
N SER A 185 -5.22 12.61 -12.89
CA SER A 185 -4.90 11.33 -12.27
C SER A 185 -4.68 11.48 -10.78
N LEU A 186 -4.94 10.42 -10.03
CA LEU A 186 -4.56 10.31 -8.63
C LEU A 186 -3.47 9.24 -8.48
N ASP A 187 -2.26 9.68 -8.18
CA ASP A 187 -1.09 8.83 -7.97
C ASP A 187 -0.77 8.77 -6.47
N LEU A 188 -0.74 7.58 -5.88
CA LEU A 188 -0.33 7.38 -4.50
C LEU A 188 1.07 6.77 -4.44
N ILE A 189 1.95 7.37 -3.65
CA ILE A 189 3.27 6.87 -3.26
C ILE A 189 3.21 6.49 -1.78
N SER A 190 3.30 5.20 -1.46
CA SER A 190 3.21 4.72 -0.08
C SER A 190 4.46 3.93 0.34
N GLY A 191 4.58 3.67 1.63
CA GLY A 191 5.64 2.84 2.20
C GLY A 191 6.10 3.32 3.58
N CYS A 192 6.93 2.53 4.26
CA CYS A 192 7.44 2.86 5.59
C CYS A 192 8.40 4.07 5.60
N MET A 193 8.83 4.51 6.79
CA MET A 193 9.88 5.53 6.89
C MET A 193 11.15 5.08 6.17
N PHE A 194 11.92 6.04 5.64
CA PHE A 194 13.19 5.81 4.92
C PHE A 194 13.08 5.09 3.55
N SER A 195 11.87 4.79 3.06
CA SER A 195 11.68 4.18 1.73
C SER A 195 11.84 5.15 0.54
N GLY A 196 12.02 6.45 0.81
CA GLY A 196 12.24 7.46 -0.22
C GLY A 196 10.97 8.10 -0.80
N LYS A 197 9.81 7.98 -0.13
CA LYS A 197 8.53 8.58 -0.57
C LYS A 197 8.63 10.04 -1.00
N THR A 198 9.13 10.91 -0.13
CA THR A 198 9.32 12.33 -0.42
C THR A 198 10.26 12.55 -1.61
N GLN A 199 11.30 11.71 -1.77
CA GLN A 199 12.21 11.82 -2.92
C GLN A 199 11.50 11.48 -4.23
N GLU A 200 10.67 10.44 -4.24
CA GLU A 200 9.87 10.04 -5.39
C GLU A 200 8.79 11.08 -5.72
N LEU A 201 8.14 11.67 -4.72
CA LEU A 201 7.21 12.78 -4.89
C LEU A 201 7.89 13.97 -5.55
N ILE A 202 9.02 14.43 -4.98
CA ILE A 202 9.79 15.56 -5.53
C ILE A 202 10.24 15.26 -6.96
N ARG A 203 10.73 14.04 -7.23
CA ARG A 203 11.14 13.63 -8.58
C ARG A 203 10.01 13.77 -9.60
N ARG A 204 8.78 13.35 -9.26
CA ARG A 204 7.62 13.46 -10.16
C ARG A 204 7.15 14.92 -10.32
N LEU A 205 7.16 15.70 -9.24
CA LEU A 205 6.85 17.13 -9.29
C LEU A 205 7.84 17.90 -10.17
N ASP A 206 9.14 17.62 -10.03
CA ASP A 206 10.16 18.23 -10.87
C ASP A 206 9.99 17.84 -12.35
N GLN A 207 9.68 16.58 -12.65
CA GLN A 207 9.38 16.16 -14.02
C GLN A 207 8.20 16.92 -14.61
N ALA A 208 7.12 17.11 -13.85
CA ALA A 208 5.97 17.90 -14.28
C ALA A 208 6.35 19.38 -14.51
N ARG A 209 7.17 19.96 -13.63
CA ARG A 209 7.69 21.33 -13.79
C ARG A 209 8.54 21.48 -15.05
N TYR A 210 9.45 20.54 -15.31
CA TYR A 210 10.27 20.54 -16.53
C TYR A 210 9.44 20.35 -17.80
N ALA A 211 8.31 19.65 -17.70
CA ALA A 211 7.32 19.54 -18.77
C ALA A 211 6.44 20.80 -18.92
N GLY A 212 6.69 21.87 -18.16
CA GLY A 212 5.97 23.14 -18.25
C GLY A 212 4.66 23.19 -17.45
N SER A 213 4.38 22.20 -16.59
CA SER A 213 3.20 22.24 -15.73
C SER A 213 3.38 23.20 -14.57
N THR A 214 2.32 23.94 -14.25
CA THR A 214 2.17 24.68 -12.99
C THR A 214 1.95 23.69 -11.84
N ILE A 215 2.79 23.79 -10.81
CA ILE A 215 2.77 22.85 -9.70
C ILE A 215 2.64 23.56 -8.35
N GLN A 216 1.98 22.90 -7.40
CA GLN A 216 1.96 23.29 -5.99
C GLN A 216 2.10 22.06 -5.11
N ALA A 217 2.92 22.15 -4.06
CA ALA A 217 3.08 21.09 -3.08
C ALA A 217 2.56 21.53 -1.73
N PHE A 218 1.95 20.61 -1.00
CA PHE A 218 1.35 20.82 0.31
C PHE A 218 1.84 19.77 1.31
N LYS A 219 1.87 20.15 2.59
CA LYS A 219 2.16 19.27 3.71
C LYS A 219 1.27 19.65 4.91
N PRO A 220 0.97 18.72 5.82
CA PRO A 220 0.21 19.05 7.01
C PRO A 220 1.00 20.03 7.89
N ALA A 221 0.32 21.02 8.44
CA ALA A 221 0.83 21.90 9.48
C ALA A 221 0.74 21.15 10.82
N LEU A 222 1.81 20.42 11.14
CA LEU A 222 1.98 19.77 12.43
C LEU A 222 2.46 20.85 13.44
N ASP A 223 1.60 21.78 13.86
CA ASP A 223 1.71 22.79 14.95
C ASP A 223 3.00 23.67 15.05
N ASP A 224 2.90 24.89 15.59
CA ASP A 224 3.99 25.90 15.59
C ASP A 224 5.18 25.57 16.52
N ARG A 225 5.04 24.54 17.38
CA ARG A 225 6.11 24.07 18.27
C ARG A 225 7.22 23.32 17.53
N TYR A 226 6.99 22.95 16.28
CA TYR A 226 7.83 22.03 15.52
C TYR A 226 8.80 22.72 14.55
N ALA A 227 8.79 24.05 14.48
CA ALA A 227 9.75 24.81 13.68
C ALA A 227 11.16 24.88 14.30
N ILE A 228 11.29 24.63 15.62
CA ILE A 228 12.53 24.91 16.36
C ILE A 228 13.50 23.71 16.35
N GLU A 229 13.02 22.46 16.27
CA GLU A 229 13.90 21.26 16.32
C GLU A 229 13.96 20.46 15.00
N ALA A 230 13.08 20.71 14.04
CA ALA A 230 13.00 19.95 12.78
C ALA A 230 13.97 20.45 11.68
N VAL A 231 15.10 21.05 12.04
CA VAL A 231 16.17 21.42 11.09
C VAL A 231 16.99 20.17 10.72
N ALA A 232 16.34 19.15 10.17
CA ALA A 232 17.00 18.08 9.42
C ALA A 232 15.94 17.19 8.73
N SER A 233 15.43 17.63 7.58
CA SER A 233 15.06 16.64 6.57
C SER A 233 16.35 15.87 6.26
N HIS A 234 16.40 14.57 6.57
CA HIS A 234 17.64 13.78 6.53
C HIS A 234 18.34 13.66 5.16
N ARG A 235 17.84 14.32 4.11
CA ARG A 235 18.55 14.61 2.86
C ARG A 235 18.13 16.00 2.36
N GLU A 236 19.10 16.80 1.93
CA GLU A 236 19.00 18.23 1.59
C GLU A 236 18.23 18.55 0.30
N ILE A 237 17.15 17.84 -0.01
CA ILE A 237 16.27 18.16 -1.15
C ILE A 237 15.02 18.84 -0.60
N ARG A 238 15.06 20.17 -0.47
CA ARG A 238 13.92 20.98 -0.05
C ARG A 238 13.13 21.42 -1.28
N PHE A 239 12.01 20.75 -1.55
CA PHE A 239 11.00 21.26 -2.46
C PHE A 239 10.06 22.20 -1.67
N PRO A 240 9.75 23.41 -2.16
CA PRO A 240 8.87 24.33 -1.45
C PRO A 240 7.45 23.74 -1.34
N ALA A 241 7.02 23.43 -0.12
CA ALA A 241 5.68 22.93 0.17
C ALA A 241 4.96 23.85 1.16
N ILE A 242 3.70 24.13 0.87
CA ILE A 242 2.82 24.98 1.67
C ILE A 242 2.29 24.15 2.84
N ALA A 243 2.53 24.60 4.08
CA ALA A 243 1.98 23.96 5.26
C ALA A 243 0.51 24.37 5.46
N VAL A 244 -0.38 23.39 5.62
CA VAL A 244 -1.82 23.59 5.77
C VAL A 244 -2.38 22.72 6.90
N PRO A 245 -3.27 23.23 7.76
CA PRO A 245 -3.82 22.45 8.88
C PRO A 245 -4.73 21.30 8.42
N ASP A 246 -5.42 21.46 7.30
CA ASP A 246 -6.40 20.49 6.80
C ASP A 246 -6.61 20.61 5.27
N ALA A 247 -7.50 19.77 4.74
CA ALA A 247 -7.84 19.74 3.32
C ALA A 247 -8.63 20.99 2.86
N GLY A 248 -9.35 21.66 3.75
CA GLY A 248 -10.06 22.91 3.45
C GLY A 248 -9.07 24.05 3.18
N ALA A 249 -8.10 24.23 4.08
CA ALA A 249 -7.04 25.21 3.91
C ALA A 249 -6.15 24.91 2.68
N LEU A 250 -5.96 23.62 2.34
CA LEU A 250 -5.31 23.22 1.08
C LEU A 250 -6.08 23.76 -0.13
N ARG A 251 -7.41 23.54 -0.15
CA ARG A 251 -8.29 24.00 -1.23
C ARG A 251 -8.25 25.50 -1.38
N ASP A 252 -8.31 26.25 -0.27
CA ASP A 252 -8.31 27.72 -0.29
C ASP A 252 -7.00 28.30 -0.83
N GLN A 253 -5.88 27.61 -0.63
CA GLN A 253 -4.57 28.01 -1.13
C GLN A 253 -4.24 27.43 -2.52
N LEU A 254 -5.11 26.57 -3.06
CA LEU A 254 -4.92 26.00 -4.38
C LEU A 254 -5.29 27.04 -5.46
N ARG A 255 -4.30 27.41 -6.28
CA ARG A 255 -4.44 28.36 -7.38
C ARG A 255 -5.06 27.68 -8.59
N ASP A 256 -5.97 28.36 -9.27
CA ASP A 256 -6.74 27.82 -10.39
C ASP A 256 -5.86 27.29 -11.51
N GLU A 257 -4.75 27.97 -11.81
CA GLU A 257 -3.82 27.57 -12.87
C GLU A 257 -3.06 26.30 -12.55
N THR A 258 -3.06 25.81 -11.30
CA THR A 258 -2.30 24.62 -10.87
C THR A 258 -2.79 23.37 -11.59
N ARG A 259 -1.87 22.69 -12.29
CA ARG A 259 -2.13 21.44 -13.01
C ARG A 259 -1.67 20.21 -12.25
N VAL A 260 -0.58 20.32 -11.48
CA VAL A 260 -0.06 19.20 -10.67
C VAL A 260 0.03 19.57 -9.20
N VAL A 261 -0.62 18.78 -8.35
CA VAL A 261 -0.70 18.99 -6.91
C VAL A 261 0.06 17.88 -6.19
N GLY A 262 1.10 18.24 -5.45
CA GLY A 262 1.82 17.34 -4.56
C GLY A 262 1.30 17.43 -3.14
N ILE A 263 1.10 16.30 -2.46
CA ILE A 263 0.72 16.27 -1.05
C ILE A 263 1.67 15.30 -0.35
N ASP A 264 2.50 15.78 0.57
CA ASP A 264 3.39 14.94 1.37
C ASP A 264 2.82 14.70 2.77
N GLU A 265 3.25 13.60 3.40
CA GLU A 265 2.82 13.17 4.74
C GLU A 265 1.29 13.06 4.90
N ALA A 266 0.63 12.52 3.87
CA ALA A 266 -0.83 12.46 3.76
C ALA A 266 -1.52 11.70 4.91
N GLN A 267 -0.81 10.79 5.59
CA GLN A 267 -1.34 10.04 6.72
C GLN A 267 -1.79 10.93 7.90
N PHE A 268 -1.33 12.18 7.97
CA PHE A 268 -1.71 13.12 9.02
C PHE A 268 -2.88 14.04 8.65
N PHE A 269 -3.38 13.97 7.42
CA PHE A 269 -4.62 14.67 7.07
C PHE A 269 -5.86 13.90 7.54
N GLY A 270 -6.97 14.62 7.69
CA GLY A 270 -8.29 14.02 7.89
C GLY A 270 -8.84 13.34 6.64
N PRO A 271 -9.98 12.62 6.76
CA PRO A 271 -10.58 11.85 5.66
C PRO A 271 -10.97 12.69 4.44
N ASP A 272 -11.25 13.98 4.62
CA ASP A 272 -11.64 14.90 3.54
C ASP A 272 -10.58 15.05 2.44
N ILE A 273 -9.32 14.69 2.72
CA ILE A 273 -8.25 14.68 1.72
C ILE A 273 -8.54 13.71 0.58
N VAL A 274 -9.25 12.61 0.84
CA VAL A 274 -9.64 11.62 -0.17
C VAL A 274 -10.60 12.27 -1.18
N SER A 275 -11.67 12.89 -0.68
CA SER A 275 -12.68 13.55 -1.52
C SER A 275 -12.10 14.72 -2.30
N LEU A 276 -11.22 15.52 -1.68
CA LEU A 276 -10.52 16.59 -2.37
C LEU A 276 -9.64 16.05 -3.51
N ALA A 277 -8.85 15.00 -3.24
CA ALA A 277 -8.00 14.40 -4.25
C ALA A 277 -8.80 13.84 -5.45
N GLU A 278 -9.92 13.18 -5.18
CA GLU A 278 -10.82 12.67 -6.22
C GLU A 278 -11.46 13.79 -7.05
N GLU A 279 -11.91 14.86 -6.40
CA GLU A 279 -12.48 16.03 -7.08
C GLU A 279 -11.45 16.68 -8.01
N LEU A 280 -10.23 16.93 -7.51
CA LEU A 280 -9.16 17.54 -8.29
C LEU A 280 -8.78 16.68 -9.50
N ALA A 281 -8.63 15.36 -9.31
CA ALA A 281 -8.36 14.43 -10.40
C ALA A 281 -9.50 14.40 -11.44
N SER A 282 -10.75 14.46 -10.99
CA SER A 282 -11.93 14.49 -11.87
C SER A 282 -12.02 15.78 -12.69
N ARG A 283 -11.47 16.89 -12.17
CA ARG A 283 -11.34 18.20 -12.84
C ARG A 283 -10.07 18.36 -13.68
N GLY A 284 -9.40 17.27 -14.01
CA GLY A 284 -8.27 17.29 -14.94
C GLY A 284 -6.91 17.61 -14.32
N ARG A 285 -6.79 17.64 -12.99
CA ARG A 285 -5.51 17.88 -12.30
C ARG A 285 -4.80 16.56 -12.00
N HIS A 286 -3.48 16.55 -12.05
CA HIS A 286 -2.70 15.42 -11.56
C HIS A 286 -2.40 15.62 -10.08
N VAL A 287 -2.86 14.70 -9.24
CA VAL A 287 -2.66 14.73 -7.79
C VAL A 287 -1.69 13.61 -7.44
N ILE A 288 -0.55 13.97 -6.85
CA ILE A 288 0.49 13.03 -6.42
C ILE A 288 0.58 13.11 -4.90
N ILE A 289 0.21 12.03 -4.24
CA ILE A 289 0.13 11.96 -2.78
C ILE A 289 1.20 11.01 -2.27
N ALA A 290 1.91 11.40 -1.22
CA ALA A 290 2.89 10.58 -0.53
C ALA A 290 2.53 10.46 0.96
N GLY A 291 2.68 9.26 1.53
CA GLY A 291 2.43 9.04 2.94
C GLY A 291 2.82 7.66 3.46
N LEU A 292 2.92 7.53 4.78
CA LEU A 292 3.11 6.23 5.44
C LEU A 292 1.87 5.38 5.26
N ASP A 293 1.98 4.19 4.68
CA ASP A 293 0.86 3.26 4.59
C ASP A 293 0.47 2.66 5.94
N LEU A 294 1.47 2.41 6.79
CA LEU A 294 1.30 1.81 8.11
C LEU A 294 1.88 2.69 9.22
N ASP A 295 1.25 2.66 10.39
CA ASP A 295 1.77 3.23 11.63
C ASP A 295 2.89 2.35 12.23
N PHE A 296 3.43 2.75 13.39
CA PHE A 296 4.50 1.98 14.04
C PHE A 296 4.04 0.62 14.59
N LEU A 297 2.74 0.40 14.71
CA LEU A 297 2.09 -0.84 15.12
C LEU A 297 1.69 -1.70 13.92
N ALA A 298 2.14 -1.35 12.72
CA ALA A 298 1.82 -2.02 11.46
C ALA A 298 0.32 -2.00 11.11
N ARG A 299 -0.43 -1.02 11.60
CA ARG A 299 -1.84 -0.79 11.25
C ARG A 299 -1.95 0.25 10.15
N PRO A 300 -2.93 0.15 9.24
CA PRO A 300 -3.12 1.17 8.22
C PRO A 300 -3.28 2.58 8.82
N PHE A 301 -2.59 3.57 8.25
CA PHE A 301 -2.45 4.89 8.87
C PHE A 301 -3.37 5.94 8.24
N GLY A 302 -4.35 6.41 9.01
CA GLY A 302 -5.15 7.59 8.65
C GLY A 302 -5.93 7.37 7.34
N PRO A 303 -5.94 8.34 6.42
CA PRO A 303 -6.70 8.24 5.16
C PRO A 303 -6.06 7.34 4.10
N MET A 304 -4.88 6.75 4.38
CA MET A 304 -4.08 6.04 3.38
C MET A 304 -4.75 4.82 2.73
N PRO A 305 -5.55 3.99 3.44
CA PRO A 305 -6.31 2.91 2.82
C PRO A 305 -7.25 3.40 1.72
N LEU A 306 -8.05 4.43 2.03
CA LEU A 306 -8.99 5.01 1.08
C LEU A 306 -8.26 5.69 -0.07
N LEU A 307 -7.18 6.42 0.20
CA LEU A 307 -6.32 6.97 -0.86
C LEU A 307 -5.80 5.86 -1.79
N ALA A 308 -5.39 4.71 -1.24
CA ALA A 308 -4.92 3.58 -2.05
C ALA A 308 -6.04 2.97 -2.90
N ALA A 309 -7.25 2.82 -2.34
CA ALA A 309 -8.41 2.34 -3.07
C ALA A 309 -8.80 3.30 -4.22
N HIS A 310 -8.81 4.60 -3.96
CA HIS A 310 -9.27 5.61 -4.92
C HIS A 310 -8.21 6.04 -5.95
N ALA A 311 -6.91 5.78 -5.70
CA ALA A 311 -5.83 6.10 -6.61
C ALA A 311 -5.95 5.40 -7.98
N ASP A 312 -5.58 6.07 -9.05
CA ASP A 312 -5.43 5.45 -10.37
C ASP A 312 -4.13 4.62 -10.43
N ARG A 313 -3.08 5.07 -9.73
CA ARG A 313 -1.78 4.38 -9.65
C ARG A 313 -1.31 4.29 -8.21
N LEU A 314 -0.85 3.10 -7.80
CA LEU A 314 -0.20 2.87 -6.50
C LEU A 314 1.28 2.53 -6.72
N THR A 315 2.17 3.30 -6.11
CA THR A 315 3.60 3.03 -6.03
C THR A 315 3.96 2.74 -4.58
N LYS A 316 4.15 1.47 -4.25
CA LYS A 316 4.57 1.07 -2.90
C LYS A 316 6.08 0.92 -2.83
N LEU A 317 6.74 1.82 -2.09
CA LEU A 317 8.18 1.84 -1.91
C LEU A 317 8.59 1.02 -0.69
N GLN A 318 9.74 0.34 -0.82
CA GLN A 318 10.35 -0.44 0.25
C GLN A 318 11.68 0.21 0.65
N ALA A 319 12.03 0.09 1.92
CA ALA A 319 13.33 0.50 2.43
C ALA A 319 14.27 -0.70 2.61
N SER A 320 15.51 -0.46 3.01
CA SER A 320 16.39 -1.50 3.54
C SER A 320 16.11 -1.73 5.02
N CYS A 321 16.02 -2.99 5.44
CA CYS A 321 15.84 -3.35 6.84
C CYS A 321 17.08 -2.97 7.64
N GLN A 322 16.88 -2.18 8.69
CA GLN A 322 17.93 -1.64 9.56
C GLN A 322 18.16 -2.50 10.81
N TYR A 323 17.50 -3.65 10.92
CA TYR A 323 17.84 -4.65 11.93
C TYR A 323 19.21 -5.26 11.61
N ALA A 324 20.06 -5.38 12.64
CA ALA A 324 21.39 -5.97 12.51
C ALA A 324 21.32 -7.35 11.87
N ASP A 325 22.27 -7.66 10.98
CA ASP A 325 22.38 -8.94 10.29
C ASP A 325 21.20 -9.36 9.38
N CYS A 326 20.23 -8.46 9.14
CA CYS A 326 19.11 -8.78 8.25
C CYS A 326 19.48 -8.70 6.76
N GLY A 327 20.07 -7.59 6.31
CA GLY A 327 20.43 -7.34 4.91
C GLY A 327 19.28 -7.25 3.89
N SER A 328 18.02 -7.45 4.32
CA SER A 328 16.86 -7.41 3.42
C SER A 328 16.61 -6.00 2.87
N ARG A 329 16.32 -5.91 1.57
CA ARG A 329 15.89 -4.68 0.88
C ARG A 329 14.37 -4.54 0.80
N GLN A 330 13.64 -5.33 1.58
CA GLN A 330 12.18 -5.41 1.60
C GLN A 330 11.65 -5.00 2.97
N ALA A 331 12.09 -3.84 3.47
CA ALA A 331 11.49 -3.26 4.67
C ALA A 331 10.18 -2.57 4.32
N THR A 332 9.12 -2.99 4.99
CA THR A 332 7.72 -2.59 4.76
C THR A 332 7.08 -2.02 6.03
N ARG A 333 7.82 -2.00 7.16
CA ARG A 333 7.34 -1.54 8.46
C ARG A 333 8.21 -0.44 9.03
N THR A 334 7.59 0.46 9.76
CA THR A 334 8.28 1.45 10.60
C THR A 334 8.34 0.91 12.03
N GLN A 335 9.53 0.53 12.50
CA GLN A 335 9.75 0.21 13.90
C GLN A 335 9.99 1.51 14.66
N ARG A 336 9.20 1.75 15.70
CA ARG A 336 9.54 2.75 16.71
C ARG A 336 10.33 2.10 17.84
N LEU A 337 11.37 2.79 18.30
CA LEU A 337 12.17 2.45 19.46
C LEU A 337 12.08 3.58 20.50
N VAL A 338 12.02 3.22 21.77
CA VAL A 338 12.18 4.11 22.93
C VAL A 338 13.33 3.52 23.73
N ASP A 339 14.39 4.28 23.95
CA ASP A 339 15.61 3.80 24.63
C ASP A 339 16.17 2.48 24.05
N GLY A 340 16.12 2.35 22.72
CA GLY A 340 16.62 1.19 21.99
C GLY A 340 15.68 -0.03 21.98
N VAL A 341 14.58 -0.02 22.75
CA VAL A 341 13.60 -1.12 22.78
C VAL A 341 12.34 -0.80 21.98
N PRO A 342 11.67 -1.80 21.38
CA PRO A 342 10.40 -1.60 20.68
C PRO A 342 9.37 -0.85 21.54
N ALA A 343 8.78 0.20 20.99
CA ALA A 343 7.76 0.97 21.68
C ALA A 343 6.55 0.09 22.07
N PRO A 344 5.94 0.33 23.25
CA PRO A 344 4.75 -0.40 23.65
C PRO A 344 3.52 0.02 22.84
N VAL A 345 2.46 -0.78 22.90
CA VAL A 345 1.24 -0.61 22.09
C VAL A 345 0.49 0.67 22.45
N ASP A 346 0.55 1.09 23.71
CA ASP A 346 -0.09 2.28 24.26
C ASP A 346 0.74 3.56 24.07
N ALA A 347 1.92 3.47 23.45
CA ALA A 347 2.73 4.64 23.16
C ALA A 347 1.98 5.61 22.22
N PRO A 348 2.14 6.94 22.40
CA PRO A 348 1.46 7.93 21.55
C PRO A 348 1.68 7.67 20.06
N LEU A 349 0.62 7.67 19.25
CA LEU A 349 0.71 7.29 17.83
C LEU A 349 1.72 8.15 17.04
N VAL A 350 1.72 9.46 17.33
CA VAL A 350 2.55 10.45 16.65
C VAL A 350 3.60 10.96 17.62
N VAL A 351 4.86 10.67 17.32
CA VAL A 351 6.03 11.28 17.95
C VAL A 351 6.96 11.71 16.84
N ILE A 352 7.35 12.99 16.82
CA ILE A 352 8.30 13.45 15.80
C ILE A 352 9.69 12.98 16.21
N GLY A 353 10.34 12.23 15.32
CA GLY A 353 11.68 11.71 15.52
C GLY A 353 12.27 11.24 14.22
N GLY A 354 13.61 11.32 14.10
CA GLY A 354 14.37 10.83 12.95
C GLY A 354 14.86 9.40 13.15
N ALA A 355 16.05 9.11 12.62
CA ALA A 355 16.70 7.81 12.74
C ALA A 355 17.03 7.39 14.20
N ALA A 356 17.03 8.34 15.14
CA ALA A 356 17.23 8.05 16.56
C ALA A 356 16.04 7.32 17.21
N THR A 357 14.83 7.50 16.66
CA THR A 357 13.58 6.97 17.22
C THR A 357 12.94 5.90 16.33
N TYR A 358 13.21 5.95 15.02
CA TYR A 358 12.56 5.09 14.05
C TYR A 358 13.56 4.32 13.20
N GLN A 359 13.20 3.07 12.88
CA GLN A 359 13.93 2.21 11.95
C GLN A 359 13.00 1.61 10.90
N ALA A 360 13.47 1.51 9.66
CA ALA A 360 12.79 0.67 8.67
C ALA A 360 13.07 -0.80 8.95
N ARG A 361 12.03 -1.64 9.04
CA ARG A 361 12.16 -3.09 9.25
C ARG A 361 11.31 -3.89 8.27
N CYS A 362 11.75 -5.10 7.95
CA CYS A 362 10.89 -6.08 7.28
C CYS A 362 9.85 -6.63 8.26
N ARG A 363 8.79 -7.25 7.71
CA ARG A 363 7.76 -7.99 8.44
C ARG A 363 8.30 -8.82 9.60
N HIS A 364 9.40 -9.54 9.38
CA HIS A 364 9.97 -10.47 10.36
C HIS A 364 10.66 -9.79 11.56
N HIS A 365 11.29 -8.63 11.33
CA HIS A 365 12.06 -7.94 12.37
C HIS A 365 11.29 -6.80 13.05
N HIS A 366 10.15 -6.43 12.49
CA HIS A 366 9.21 -5.53 13.17
C HIS A 366 8.62 -6.24 14.38
N ARG A 367 8.68 -5.58 15.54
CA ARG A 367 8.23 -6.10 16.82
C ARG A 367 7.37 -5.05 17.50
N ILE A 368 6.27 -5.50 18.10
CA ILE A 368 5.33 -4.67 18.85
C ILE A 368 5.36 -5.13 20.30
N GLY A 369 5.60 -4.22 21.25
CA GLY A 369 5.40 -4.48 22.68
C GLY A 369 6.20 -5.65 23.30
N LEU A 370 7.19 -6.20 22.62
CA LEU A 370 8.03 -7.26 23.19
C LEU A 370 9.06 -6.63 24.13
N ALA A 371 8.94 -6.95 25.43
CA ALA A 371 10.06 -6.88 26.36
C ALA A 371 11.26 -7.65 25.75
N PRO A 372 12.51 -7.20 25.99
CA PRO A 372 13.68 -7.87 25.43
C PRO A 372 13.62 -9.36 25.79
N ARG A 373 13.59 -10.22 24.77
CA ARG A 373 14.02 -11.61 24.97
C ARG A 373 15.46 -11.49 25.44
N SER A 374 15.75 -11.92 26.67
CA SER A 374 17.13 -12.18 27.07
C SER A 374 17.74 -13.04 25.96
N GLU A 375 18.76 -12.53 25.29
CA GLU A 375 19.59 -13.35 24.44
C GLU A 375 20.03 -14.56 25.29
N PRO A 376 19.98 -15.80 24.76
CA PRO A 376 20.63 -16.88 25.47
C PRO A 376 22.10 -16.47 25.66
N GLU A 377 22.54 -16.41 26.92
CA GLU A 377 23.94 -16.12 27.26
C GLU A 377 24.86 -16.92 26.34
N ALA A 378 25.88 -16.25 25.82
CA ALA A 378 26.92 -16.91 25.07
C ALA A 378 27.47 -18.06 25.92
N VAL A 379 27.31 -19.29 25.43
CA VAL A 379 27.95 -20.45 26.04
C VAL A 379 29.45 -20.19 26.00
N THR A 380 30.04 -19.89 27.15
CA THR A 380 31.49 -19.81 27.31
C THR A 380 32.06 -21.17 27.00
N VAL A 381 32.72 -21.29 25.84
CA VAL A 381 33.52 -22.47 25.53
C VAL A 381 34.70 -22.41 26.49
N ALA A 382 34.74 -23.32 27.46
CA ALA A 382 35.91 -23.48 28.31
C ALA A 382 37.08 -23.88 27.42
N GLU A 383 38.14 -23.08 27.42
CA GLU A 383 39.44 -23.46 26.88
C GLU A 383 39.96 -24.63 27.71
N GLU A 384 39.91 -25.84 27.15
CA GLU A 384 40.74 -26.94 27.63
C GLU A 384 42.20 -26.56 27.34
N SER A 385 42.85 -26.05 28.37
CA SER A 385 44.28 -25.86 28.45
C SER A 385 44.98 -27.20 28.23
N ALA A 386 45.59 -27.37 27.05
CA ALA A 386 46.59 -28.38 26.82
C ALA A 386 47.88 -28.00 27.55
N GLU A 387 48.14 -28.63 28.70
CA GLU A 387 49.48 -28.79 29.25
C GLU A 387 49.79 -30.29 29.39
N LEU A 388 50.86 -30.68 28.67
CA LEU A 388 51.63 -31.93 28.65
C LEU A 388 51.10 -33.11 27.83
#